data_AF-A0A1D3K8F4-F1
#
_entry.id   AF-A0A1D3K8F4-F1
#
_cell.length_a   1.000
_cell.length_b   1.000
_cell.length_c   1.000
_cell.angle_alpha   90.00
_cell.angle_beta   90.00
_cell.angle_gamma   90.00
#
_symmetry.space_group_name_H-M   'P 1'
#
loop_
_entity.id
_entity.type
_entity.pdbx_description
1 polymer ?
#
loop_
_entity_poly.entity_id
_entity_poly.type
_entity_poly.pdbx_seq_one_letter_code
_entity_poly.pdbx_strand_id
1 'polypeptide(L)'
;MTAYAPVPPAQPQALSGFVQIYLEELDGPALDWAVAQAAGIKVQIESPQHQNLARAYRVTSRGLIPFRPSTDWAHAGPLLREYQVALNPEAHYGDEGTETSERWIANIYYSGGDQYTTEPARNELVALCRAVVVTKFGDWVSVPVELSVAPEPAYPRTDAAVL
;
A
#
# COMPACT_ATOMS: atom_id res chain seq x y z
N MET A 1 31.84 25.66 2.23
CA MET A 1 30.60 25.09 1.68
C MET A 1 30.12 24.05 2.66
N THR A 2 29.13 24.38 3.47
CA THR A 2 28.62 23.49 4.52
C THR A 2 27.58 22.56 3.87
N ALA A 3 27.82 21.25 3.91
CA ALA A 3 26.88 20.26 3.39
C ALA A 3 25.56 20.36 4.17
N TYR A 4 24.46 20.60 3.45
CA TYR A 4 23.12 20.56 4.01
C TYR A 4 22.78 19.08 4.28
N ALA A 5 22.88 18.65 5.52
CA ALA A 5 22.33 17.36 5.94
C ALA A 5 20.80 17.47 5.95
N PRO A 6 20.06 16.57 5.30
CA PRO A 6 18.60 16.58 5.38
C PRO A 6 18.17 16.38 6.83
N VAL A 7 17.26 17.23 7.29
CA VAL A 7 16.61 17.08 8.60
C VAL A 7 15.77 15.80 8.52
N PRO A 8 15.98 14.79 9.39
CA PRO A 8 15.12 13.61 9.40
C PRO A 8 13.68 14.05 9.66
N PRO A 9 12.69 13.49 8.96
CA PRO A 9 11.30 13.89 9.12
C PRO A 9 10.89 13.76 10.58
N ALA A 10 10.17 14.78 11.09
CA ALA A 10 9.60 14.74 12.42
C ALA A 10 8.74 13.47 12.56
N GLN A 11 8.89 12.75 13.67
CA GLN A 11 8.04 11.60 13.98
C GLN A 11 6.57 12.01 13.82
N PRO A 12 5.74 11.20 13.12
CA PRO A 12 4.35 11.54 12.84
C PRO A 12 3.61 11.96 14.12
N GLN A 13 3.17 13.22 14.18
CA GLN A 13 2.31 13.68 15.26
C GLN A 13 0.95 12.98 15.11
N ALA A 14 0.58 12.16 16.10
CA ALA A 14 -0.71 11.52 16.13
C ALA A 14 -1.79 12.58 16.38
N LEU A 15 -2.50 12.99 15.32
CA LEU A 15 -3.75 13.73 15.45
C LEU A 15 -4.79 12.73 15.94
N SER A 16 -5.15 12.79 17.24
CA SER A 16 -6.18 11.98 17.92
C SER A 16 -6.81 10.86 17.07
N GLY A 17 -6.21 9.67 17.08
CA GLY A 17 -6.69 8.47 16.39
C GLY A 17 -6.12 8.20 14.99
N PHE A 18 -5.38 9.13 14.41
CA PHE A 18 -4.72 8.98 13.11
C PHE A 18 -3.22 9.25 13.20
N VAL A 19 -2.46 8.58 12.33
CA VAL A 19 -1.02 8.76 12.14
C VAL A 19 -0.74 9.06 10.67
N GLN A 20 0.18 9.99 10.42
CA GLN A 20 0.61 10.31 9.07
C GLN A 20 1.70 9.33 8.62
N ILE A 21 1.54 8.75 7.42
CA ILE A 21 2.50 7.81 6.82
C ILE A 21 2.82 8.28 5.41
N TYR A 22 4.10 8.30 5.05
CA TYR A 22 4.54 8.59 3.67
C TYR A 22 4.20 7.42 2.74
N LEU A 23 3.92 7.71 1.48
CA LEU A 23 3.46 6.70 0.52
C LEU A 23 4.46 5.54 0.36
N GLU A 24 5.77 5.83 0.42
CA GLU A 24 6.86 4.85 0.33
C GLU A 24 6.95 3.91 1.55
N GLU A 25 6.38 4.30 2.68
CA GLU A 25 6.30 3.51 3.91
C GLU A 25 4.92 2.84 4.07
N LEU A 26 3.93 3.27 3.28
CA LEU A 26 2.54 2.81 3.41
C LEU A 26 2.40 1.35 3.01
N ASP A 27 1.86 0.54 3.91
CA ASP A 27 1.82 -0.91 3.75
C ASP A 27 0.65 -1.59 4.49
N GLY A 28 0.40 -2.85 4.16
CA GLY A 28 -0.51 -3.76 4.85
C GLY A 28 -1.92 -3.18 5.03
N PRO A 29 -2.56 -3.38 6.20
CA PRO A 29 -3.93 -2.90 6.41
C PRO A 29 -4.08 -1.38 6.36
N ALA A 30 -3.04 -0.60 6.64
CA ALA A 30 -3.04 0.85 6.42
C ALA A 30 -3.12 1.19 4.92
N LEU A 31 -2.35 0.49 4.09
CA LEU A 31 -2.39 0.63 2.63
C LEU A 31 -3.74 0.20 2.06
N ASP A 32 -4.28 -0.95 2.48
CA ASP A 32 -5.58 -1.45 2.04
C ASP A 32 -6.71 -0.44 2.32
N TRP A 33 -6.70 0.16 3.52
CA TRP A 33 -7.65 1.21 3.87
C TRP A 33 -7.45 2.45 3.01
N ALA A 34 -6.21 2.93 2.84
CA ALA A 34 -5.93 4.11 2.03
C ALA A 34 -6.37 3.93 0.57
N VAL A 35 -6.18 2.72 0.01
CA VAL A 35 -6.67 2.36 -1.33
C VAL A 35 -8.20 2.46 -1.39
N ALA A 36 -8.91 1.95 -0.39
CA ALA A 36 -10.36 2.07 -0.34
C ALA A 36 -10.81 3.53 -0.35
N GLN A 37 -10.11 4.39 0.41
CA GLN A 37 -10.40 5.81 0.44
C GLN A 37 -10.09 6.51 -0.89
N ALA A 38 -9.01 6.13 -1.58
CA ALA A 38 -8.66 6.62 -2.91
C ALA A 38 -9.68 6.21 -3.98
N ALA A 39 -10.14 4.96 -3.93
CA ALA A 39 -11.12 4.38 -4.86
C ALA A 39 -12.59 4.69 -4.51
N GLY A 40 -12.85 5.47 -3.47
CA GLY A 40 -14.22 5.78 -3.03
C GLY A 40 -14.99 4.54 -2.56
N ILE A 41 -14.29 3.48 -2.16
CA ILE A 41 -14.87 2.23 -1.67
C ILE A 41 -15.23 2.41 -0.21
N LYS A 42 -16.51 2.22 0.13
CA LYS A 42 -16.97 2.26 1.51
C LYS A 42 -16.43 1.07 2.30
N VAL A 43 -15.61 1.35 3.31
CA VAL A 43 -15.05 0.35 4.23
C VAL A 43 -15.39 0.64 5.68
N GLN A 44 -15.39 -0.42 6.49
CA GLN A 44 -15.47 -0.38 7.95
C GLN A 44 -14.22 -1.06 8.52
N ILE A 45 -13.67 -0.50 9.60
CA ILE A 45 -12.53 -1.08 10.30
C ILE A 45 -13.07 -2.07 11.31
N GLU A 46 -12.59 -3.31 11.24
CA GLU A 46 -12.94 -4.37 12.17
C GLU A 46 -11.69 -5.06 12.67
N SER A 47 -11.73 -5.47 13.93
CA SER A 47 -10.72 -6.33 14.55
C SER A 47 -11.35 -7.70 14.78
N PRO A 48 -11.12 -8.69 13.89
CA PRO A 48 -11.67 -10.02 14.11
C PRO A 48 -11.16 -10.56 15.44
N GLN A 49 -12.09 -11.03 16.27
CA GLN A 49 -11.87 -11.46 17.66
C GLN A 49 -10.74 -12.50 17.86
N HIS A 50 -10.24 -13.09 16.77
CA HIS A 50 -9.21 -14.14 16.76
C HIS A 50 -7.90 -13.77 16.03
N GLN A 51 -7.77 -12.55 15.50
CA GLN A 51 -6.58 -12.16 14.71
C GLN A 51 -5.80 -10.95 15.24
N ASN A 52 -6.27 -10.26 16.30
CA ASN A 52 -5.62 -9.10 16.94
C ASN A 52 -5.12 -7.98 15.99
N LEU A 53 -5.55 -7.97 14.72
CA LEU A 53 -5.13 -6.99 13.72
C LEU A 53 -6.37 -6.38 13.09
N ALA A 54 -6.51 -5.06 13.24
CA ALA A 54 -7.59 -4.30 12.61
C ALA A 54 -7.39 -4.28 11.09
N ARG A 55 -8.49 -4.41 10.33
CA ARG A 55 -8.45 -4.35 8.85
C ARG A 55 -9.64 -3.62 8.27
N ALA A 56 -9.48 -3.17 7.04
CA ALA A 56 -10.57 -2.66 6.22
C ALA A 56 -11.44 -3.80 5.67
N TYR A 57 -12.74 -3.68 5.86
CA TYR A 57 -13.75 -4.54 5.27
C TYR A 57 -14.68 -3.73 4.39
N ARG A 58 -14.83 -4.11 3.13
CA ARG A 58 -15.78 -3.48 2.21
C ARG A 58 -17.20 -3.75 2.69
N VAL A 59 -18.00 -2.69 2.77
CA VAL A 59 -19.41 -2.76 3.14
C VAL A 59 -20.23 -3.14 1.92
N THR A 60 -21.00 -4.22 2.00
CA THR A 60 -21.92 -4.66 0.96
C THR A 60 -23.34 -4.83 1.52
N SER A 61 -24.33 -4.99 0.64
CA SER A 61 -25.70 -5.32 1.06
C SER A 61 -25.82 -6.68 1.78
N ARG A 62 -24.82 -7.56 1.64
CA ARG A 62 -24.76 -8.89 2.27
C ARG A 62 -23.88 -8.93 3.53
N GLY A 63 -23.35 -7.78 3.96
CA GLY A 63 -22.46 -7.66 5.12
C GLY A 63 -21.05 -7.20 4.74
N LEU A 64 -20.11 -7.48 5.65
CA LEU A 64 -18.71 -7.07 5.55
C LEU A 64 -17.89 -8.17 4.85
N ILE A 65 -17.12 -7.79 3.84
CA ILE A 65 -16.18 -8.69 3.17
C ILE A 65 -14.76 -8.13 3.25
N PRO A 66 -13.72 -8.97 3.40
CA PRO A 66 -12.33 -8.50 3.44
C PRO A 66 -12.00 -7.65 2.21
N PHE A 67 -11.23 -6.59 2.40
CA PHE A 67 -10.64 -5.81 1.32
C PHE A 67 -9.14 -5.73 1.54
N ARG A 68 -8.38 -6.44 0.71
CA ARG A 68 -6.93 -6.66 0.88
C ARG A 68 -6.16 -6.53 -0.43
N PRO A 69 -6.29 -5.41 -1.17
CA PRO A 69 -5.62 -5.26 -2.46
C PRO A 69 -4.09 -5.33 -2.36
N SER A 70 -3.46 -5.07 -1.20
CA SER A 70 -2.00 -5.19 -1.08
C SER A 70 -1.49 -6.64 -1.04
N THR A 71 -2.38 -7.63 -0.89
CA THR A 71 -2.02 -9.07 -0.79
C THR A 71 -2.93 -10.01 -1.59
N ASP A 72 -3.98 -9.52 -2.23
CA ASP A 72 -4.94 -10.34 -2.99
C ASP A 72 -5.25 -9.75 -4.38
N TRP A 73 -4.85 -10.47 -5.41
CA TRP A 73 -5.11 -10.14 -6.82
C TRP A 73 -6.59 -10.03 -7.16
N ALA A 74 -7.49 -10.75 -6.47
CA ALA A 74 -8.92 -10.62 -6.70
C ALA A 74 -9.44 -9.22 -6.33
N HIS A 75 -8.75 -8.53 -5.41
CA HIS A 75 -9.06 -7.14 -5.03
C HIS A 75 -8.25 -6.13 -5.85
N ALA A 76 -6.98 -6.41 -6.15
CA ALA A 76 -6.09 -5.49 -6.85
C ALA A 76 -6.30 -5.46 -8.37
N GLY A 77 -6.63 -6.60 -8.99
CA GLY A 77 -6.78 -6.72 -10.44
C GLY A 77 -7.82 -5.76 -11.06
N PRO A 78 -9.01 -5.56 -10.44
CA PRO A 78 -9.94 -4.53 -10.86
C PRO A 78 -9.35 -3.12 -10.79
N LEU A 79 -8.62 -2.79 -9.72
CA LEU A 79 -7.98 -1.48 -9.54
C LEU A 79 -6.90 -1.23 -10.59
N LEU A 80 -6.06 -2.22 -10.90
CA LEU A 80 -5.05 -2.11 -11.98
C LEU A 80 -5.70 -1.67 -13.30
N ARG A 81 -6.84 -2.27 -13.64
CA ARG A 81 -7.55 -2.00 -14.89
C ARG A 81 -8.25 -0.65 -14.87
N GLU A 82 -8.88 -0.30 -13.75
CA GLU A 82 -9.60 0.97 -13.58
C GLU A 82 -8.65 2.17 -13.62
N TYR A 83 -7.53 2.07 -12.91
CA TYR A 83 -6.52 3.13 -12.81
C TYR A 83 -5.43 3.04 -13.89
N GLN A 84 -5.49 2.04 -14.76
CA GLN A 84 -4.54 1.80 -15.85
C GLN A 84 -3.07 1.79 -15.38
N VAL A 85 -2.81 1.17 -14.22
CA VAL A 85 -1.50 1.13 -13.61
C VAL A 85 -0.57 0.22 -14.40
N ALA A 86 0.62 0.72 -14.74
CA ALA A 86 1.69 -0.09 -15.33
C ALA A 86 2.63 -0.60 -14.24
N LEU A 87 2.74 -1.92 -14.11
CA LEU A 87 3.64 -2.60 -13.17
C LEU A 87 4.94 -3.00 -13.86
N ASN A 88 6.06 -2.68 -13.22
CA ASN A 88 7.38 -2.98 -13.75
C ASN A 88 8.22 -3.59 -12.63
N PRO A 89 8.88 -4.73 -12.86
CA PRO A 89 9.88 -5.21 -11.90
C PRO A 89 10.99 -4.15 -11.78
N GLU A 90 11.53 -3.97 -10.58
CA GLU A 90 12.69 -3.12 -10.39
C GLU A 90 13.87 -3.70 -11.17
N ALA A 91 14.44 -2.92 -12.08
CA ALA A 91 15.62 -3.28 -12.85
C ALA A 91 16.67 -2.16 -12.74
N HIS A 92 17.38 -2.08 -11.62
CA HIS A 92 18.48 -1.12 -11.42
C HIS A 92 19.79 -1.78 -10.95
N TYR A 93 20.88 -1.41 -11.64
CA TYR A 93 22.27 -1.83 -11.44
C TYR A 93 22.63 -2.62 -10.17
N GLY A 94 23.18 -3.83 -10.36
CA GLY A 94 23.61 -4.74 -9.29
C GLY A 94 22.71 -5.97 -9.20
N ASP A 95 22.97 -6.87 -8.25
CA ASP A 95 22.19 -8.10 -8.06
C ASP A 95 20.70 -7.84 -7.70
N GLU A 96 20.37 -6.62 -7.24
CA GLU A 96 19.00 -6.16 -6.95
C GLU A 96 18.24 -5.63 -8.19
N GLY A 97 18.88 -5.55 -9.37
CA GLY A 97 18.24 -5.12 -10.63
C GLY A 97 18.31 -6.15 -11.75
N THR A 98 18.56 -7.40 -11.40
CA THR A 98 18.50 -8.55 -12.31
C THR A 98 17.14 -9.24 -12.16
N GLU A 99 16.97 -10.37 -12.84
CA GLU A 99 15.82 -11.27 -12.69
C GLU A 99 15.60 -11.78 -11.24
N THR A 100 16.54 -11.54 -10.33
CA THR A 100 16.43 -11.93 -8.92
C THR A 100 15.83 -10.85 -8.02
N SER A 101 15.52 -9.66 -8.55
CA SER A 101 14.81 -8.65 -7.77
C SER A 101 13.38 -9.08 -7.48
N GLU A 102 12.99 -9.03 -6.22
CA GLU A 102 11.60 -9.20 -5.80
C GLU A 102 10.85 -7.85 -5.70
N ARG A 103 11.52 -6.73 -6.03
CA ARG A 103 10.92 -5.40 -5.91
C ARG A 103 10.24 -4.96 -7.19
N TRP A 104 9.27 -4.06 -7.02
CA TRP A 104 8.42 -3.58 -8.09
C TRP A 104 8.18 -2.09 -7.99
N ILE A 105 8.05 -1.45 -9.14
CA ILE A 105 7.57 -0.07 -9.27
C ILE A 105 6.27 -0.04 -10.06
N ALA A 106 5.42 0.94 -9.76
CA ALA A 106 4.18 1.18 -10.47
C ALA A 106 4.18 2.60 -11.04
N ASN A 107 3.72 2.71 -12.29
CA ASN A 107 3.52 3.99 -12.97
C ASN A 107 2.02 4.23 -13.18
N ILE A 108 1.57 5.45 -12.93
CA ILE A 108 0.17 5.85 -13.09
C ILE A 108 0.06 7.26 -13.64
N TYR A 109 -0.96 7.50 -14.46
CA TYR A 109 -1.40 8.84 -14.85
C TYR A 109 -2.72 9.19 -14.16
N TYR A 110 -2.87 10.42 -13.70
CA TYR A 110 -4.08 10.89 -13.02
C TYR A 110 -4.31 12.39 -13.26
N SER A 111 -5.42 12.94 -12.75
CA SER A 111 -5.72 14.38 -12.77
C SER A 111 -5.55 15.10 -14.13
N GLY A 112 -5.82 14.41 -15.25
CA GLY A 112 -5.75 15.03 -16.58
C GLY A 112 -4.33 15.15 -17.17
N GLY A 113 -3.36 14.36 -16.67
CA GLY A 113 -2.02 14.26 -17.26
C GLY A 113 -0.88 14.22 -16.26
N ASP A 114 -1.17 14.40 -14.96
CA ASP A 114 -0.19 14.18 -13.91
C ASP A 114 0.27 12.72 -13.93
N GLN A 115 1.52 12.49 -13.56
CA GLN A 115 2.12 11.16 -13.54
C GLN A 115 2.85 10.94 -12.23
N TYR A 116 2.87 9.69 -11.79
CA TYR A 116 3.62 9.27 -10.62
C TYR A 116 4.25 7.89 -10.85
N THR A 117 5.48 7.74 -10.36
CA THR A 117 6.19 6.47 -10.25
C THR A 117 6.44 6.22 -8.78
N THR A 118 6.04 5.05 -8.27
CA THR A 118 6.32 4.67 -6.89
C THR A 118 7.80 4.42 -6.68
N GLU A 119 8.30 4.68 -5.47
CA GLU A 119 9.53 4.04 -4.98
C GLU A 119 9.41 2.50 -5.04
N PRO A 120 10.52 1.75 -5.16
CA PRO A 120 10.52 0.29 -5.17
C PRO A 120 9.79 -0.30 -3.97
N ALA A 121 8.73 -1.05 -4.23
CA ALA A 121 7.95 -1.76 -3.22
C ALA A 121 8.37 -3.24 -3.17
N ARG A 122 8.10 -3.89 -2.05
CA ARG A 122 8.47 -5.31 -1.83
C ARG A 122 7.72 -6.33 -2.70
N ASN A 123 6.67 -5.90 -3.39
CA ASN A 123 5.93 -6.69 -4.39
C ASN A 123 5.10 -5.76 -5.29
N GLU A 124 4.52 -6.35 -6.33
CA GLU A 124 3.75 -5.67 -7.36
C GLU A 124 2.40 -5.14 -6.88
N LEU A 125 1.76 -5.83 -5.92
CA LEU A 125 0.47 -5.42 -5.37
C LEU A 125 0.59 -4.16 -4.49
N VAL A 126 1.70 -4.03 -3.77
CA VAL A 126 1.98 -2.88 -2.93
C VAL A 126 2.37 -1.68 -3.78
N ALA A 127 3.17 -1.88 -4.83
CA ALA A 127 3.43 -0.85 -5.83
C ALA A 127 2.10 -0.36 -6.46
N LEU A 128 1.25 -1.29 -6.93
CA LEU A 128 -0.07 -0.99 -7.47
C LEU A 128 -0.90 -0.13 -6.51
N CYS A 129 -1.01 -0.57 -5.26
CA CYS A 129 -1.83 0.08 -4.25
C CYS A 129 -1.32 1.48 -3.92
N ARG A 130 0.00 1.67 -3.78
CA ARG A 130 0.62 2.98 -3.55
C ARG A 130 0.34 3.92 -4.72
N ALA A 131 0.48 3.43 -5.96
CA ALA A 131 0.13 4.22 -7.15
C ALA A 131 -1.35 4.64 -7.16
N VAL A 132 -2.28 3.78 -6.73
CA VAL A 132 -3.70 4.16 -6.60
C VAL A 132 -3.89 5.24 -5.52
N VAL A 133 -3.23 5.13 -4.37
CA VAL A 133 -3.36 6.08 -3.25
C VAL A 133 -2.88 7.48 -3.64
N VAL A 134 -1.81 7.61 -4.43
CA VAL A 134 -1.27 8.93 -4.84
C VAL A 134 -2.30 9.77 -5.57
N THR A 135 -3.23 9.14 -6.30
CA THR A 135 -4.26 9.81 -7.11
C THR A 135 -5.19 10.70 -6.29
N LYS A 136 -5.26 10.44 -4.97
CA LYS A 136 -6.07 11.20 -4.02
C LYS A 136 -5.24 11.99 -3.01
N PHE A 137 -4.15 11.42 -2.52
CA PHE A 137 -3.47 11.94 -1.32
C PHE A 137 -2.10 12.58 -1.59
N GLY A 138 -1.49 12.35 -2.76
CA GLY A 138 -0.10 12.75 -3.00
C GLY A 138 0.88 11.94 -2.15
N ASP A 139 1.86 12.63 -1.55
CA ASP A 139 3.04 11.99 -0.94
C ASP A 139 2.80 11.30 0.41
N TRP A 140 1.70 11.60 1.10
CA TRP A 140 1.41 11.05 2.41
C TRP A 140 -0.09 10.94 2.67
N VAL A 141 -0.47 10.07 3.61
CA VAL A 141 -1.85 9.87 4.04
C VAL A 141 -1.95 9.76 5.56
N SER A 142 -2.99 10.35 6.15
CA SER A 142 -3.36 10.10 7.55
C SER A 142 -4.20 8.85 7.65
N VAL A 143 -3.69 7.81 8.30
CA VAL A 143 -4.37 6.53 8.50
C VAL A 143 -4.77 6.32 9.96
N PRO A 144 -5.86 5.59 10.25
CA PRO A 144 -6.21 5.20 11.60
C PRO A 144 -5.06 4.44 12.31
N VAL A 145 -4.77 4.79 13.56
CA VAL A 145 -3.65 4.23 14.34
C VAL A 145 -3.77 2.71 14.49
N GLU A 146 -4.99 2.18 14.61
CA GLU A 146 -5.22 0.74 14.72
C GLU A 146 -4.80 -0.06 13.47
N LEU A 147 -4.63 0.61 12.33
CA LEU A 147 -4.18 0.00 11.07
C LEU A 147 -2.68 0.13 10.83
N SER A 148 -1.95 0.95 11.61
CA SER A 148 -0.54 1.27 11.38
C SER A 148 0.43 0.17 11.87
N VAL A 149 0.03 -1.09 11.75
CA VAL A 149 0.83 -2.26 12.15
C VAL A 149 1.93 -2.57 11.13
N ALA A 150 2.89 -3.40 11.52
CA ALA A 150 4.04 -3.76 10.68
C ALA A 150 3.62 -4.34 9.31
N PRO A 151 4.47 -4.18 8.26
CA PRO A 151 4.19 -4.68 6.92
C PRO A 151 3.85 -6.18 6.90
N GLU A 152 2.85 -6.55 6.10
CA GLU A 152 2.53 -7.97 5.88
C GLU A 152 3.55 -8.62 4.93
N PRO A 153 3.88 -9.91 5.14
CA PRO A 153 4.73 -10.63 4.20
C PRO A 153 4.09 -10.59 2.80
N ALA A 154 4.93 -10.40 1.77
CA ALA A 154 4.51 -10.25 0.39
C ALA A 154 3.65 -11.43 -0.11
N TYR A 155 3.90 -12.63 0.44
CA TYR A 155 3.17 -13.86 0.17
C TYR A 155 3.00 -14.63 1.48
N PRO A 156 1.90 -15.38 1.67
CA PRO A 156 1.84 -16.34 2.75
C PRO A 156 3.01 -17.32 2.58
N ARG A 157 3.97 -17.32 3.51
CA ARG A 157 5.06 -18.30 3.49
C ARG A 157 4.41 -19.68 3.48
N THR A 158 4.70 -20.45 2.43
CA THR A 158 4.25 -21.84 2.33
C THR A 158 5.11 -22.78 3.20
N ASP A 159 5.87 -22.24 4.16
CA ASP A 159 6.79 -22.97 5.04
C ASP A 159 6.06 -23.66 6.21
N ALA A 160 4.85 -24.17 5.98
CA ALA A 160 4.11 -24.96 6.96
C ALA A 160 3.61 -26.31 6.40
N ALA A 161 4.12 -26.77 5.25
CA ALA A 161 3.66 -28.03 4.66
C ALA A 161 4.75 -28.85 3.95
N VAL A 162 5.98 -28.92 4.46
CA VAL A 162 6.87 -30.06 4.22
C VAL A 162 7.86 -30.19 5.39
N LEU A 163 7.54 -30.98 6.42
CA LEU A 163 8.46 -31.85 7.18
C LEU A 163 7.62 -32.91 7.91
#